data_AF-A0A5C4JWW1-F1
#
_entry.id   AF-A0A5C4JWW1-F1
#
_cell.length_a   1.000
_cell.length_b   1.000
_cell.length_c   1.000
_cell.angle_alpha   90.00
_cell.angle_beta   90.00
_cell.angle_gamma   90.00
#
_symmetry.space_group_name_H-M   'P 1'
#
loop_
_entity.id
_entity.type
_entity.pdbx_description
1 polymer ?
#
loop_
_entity_poly.entity_id
_entity_poly.type
_entity_poly.pdbx_seq_one_letter_code
_entity_poly.pdbx_strand_id
1 'polypeptide(L)'
;LRAYGHASGADLPSLFDSVREHLELGYKSIRIQTAVPGIKAVYGVAGQAQASGERYDYEPAGRGAFPVEEDWDTRAYLRHLPTVFEAVRNEFGPEIPLLHDGHHRMTPIQAAKLGKALEPYDLFWLEDCTPAENQEGLRLVRQHTTTPLAIGEIFNTVWDYQTLIKEQLIDYVRAASTHFGGISPLKKVMDFAAQYQIKSGFHGPTDISPVGFA
;
A
#
# COMPACT_ATOMS: atom_id res chain seq x y z
N LEU A 1 -8.12 -17.79 -0.26
CA LEU A 1 -7.39 -16.63 -0.83
C LEU A 1 -6.53 -16.03 0.27
N ARG A 2 -5.31 -15.58 -0.03
CA ARG A 2 -4.47 -14.89 0.95
C ARG A 2 -4.89 -13.42 1.00
N ALA A 3 -5.17 -12.91 2.19
CA ALA A 3 -5.41 -11.49 2.45
C ALA A 3 -4.29 -10.92 3.34
N TYR A 4 -4.20 -9.60 3.41
CA TYR A 4 -3.31 -8.91 4.33
C TYR A 4 -4.11 -8.02 5.30
N GLY A 5 -3.63 -7.92 6.54
CA GLY A 5 -4.23 -7.05 7.57
C GLY A 5 -3.66 -5.63 7.50
N HIS A 6 -4.34 -4.66 8.11
CA HIS A 6 -3.92 -3.26 8.13
C HIS A 6 -3.42 -2.86 9.53
N ALA A 7 -2.12 -3.05 9.78
CA ALA A 7 -1.53 -2.67 11.04
C ALA A 7 -1.03 -1.21 11.01
N SER A 8 -1.40 -0.44 12.03
CA SER A 8 -0.95 0.94 12.18
C SER A 8 -0.73 1.36 13.64
N GLY A 9 0.14 2.35 13.83
CA GLY A 9 0.44 2.90 15.14
C GLY A 9 1.04 4.31 15.06
N ALA A 10 0.80 5.09 16.12
CA ALA A 10 1.41 6.42 16.28
C ALA A 10 2.88 6.33 16.71
N ASP A 11 3.28 5.17 17.26
CA ASP A 11 4.63 4.84 17.69
C ASP A 11 4.89 3.33 17.51
N LEU A 12 6.12 2.87 17.77
CA LEU A 12 6.49 1.47 17.62
C LEU A 12 5.69 0.53 18.54
N PRO A 13 5.48 0.82 19.85
CA PRO A 13 4.67 -0.04 20.70
C PRO A 13 3.24 -0.25 20.18
N SER A 14 2.53 0.83 19.82
CA SER A 14 1.17 0.72 19.29
C SER A 14 1.11 0.01 17.94
N LEU A 15 2.13 0.20 17.09
CA LEU A 15 2.25 -0.54 15.83
C LEU A 15 2.48 -2.05 16.10
N PHE A 16 3.34 -2.40 17.05
CA PHE A 16 3.63 -3.80 17.37
C PHE A 16 2.39 -4.50 17.93
N ASP A 17 1.64 -3.84 18.82
CA ASP A 17 0.37 -4.36 19.31
C ASP A 17 -0.63 -4.55 18.16
N SER A 18 -0.68 -3.62 17.20
CA SER A 18 -1.47 -3.77 15.98
C SER A 18 -1.08 -4.98 15.13
N VAL A 19 0.22 -5.20 14.93
CA VAL A 19 0.72 -6.37 14.20
C VAL A 19 0.34 -7.66 14.92
N ARG A 20 0.53 -7.75 16.25
CA ARG A 20 0.17 -8.94 17.03
C ARG A 20 -1.32 -9.27 16.94
N GLU A 21 -2.19 -8.27 17.07
CA GLU A 21 -3.64 -8.49 16.96
C GLU A 21 -4.02 -9.10 15.61
N HIS A 22 -3.47 -8.59 14.51
CA HIS A 22 -3.73 -9.15 13.18
C HIS A 22 -3.18 -10.58 13.02
N LEU A 23 -2.02 -10.88 13.60
CA LEU A 23 -1.48 -12.23 13.58
C LEU A 23 -2.35 -13.20 14.40
N GLU A 24 -2.91 -12.76 15.52
CA GLU A 24 -3.87 -13.53 16.33
C GLU A 24 -5.19 -13.79 15.58
N LEU A 25 -5.65 -12.83 14.78
CA LEU A 25 -6.78 -13.00 13.85
C LEU A 25 -6.47 -13.96 12.68
N GLY A 26 -5.23 -14.42 12.56
CA GLY A 26 -4.80 -15.41 11.58
C GLY A 26 -4.28 -14.84 10.26
N TYR A 27 -4.13 -13.51 10.14
CA TYR A 27 -3.51 -12.91 8.96
C TYR A 27 -2.09 -13.45 8.77
N LYS A 28 -1.74 -13.70 7.51
CA LYS A 28 -0.41 -14.21 7.13
C LYS A 28 0.45 -13.14 6.45
N SER A 29 -0.08 -11.94 6.28
CA SER A 29 0.55 -10.82 5.60
C SER A 29 0.01 -9.54 6.24
N ILE A 30 0.85 -8.52 6.39
CA ILE A 30 0.49 -7.33 7.14
C ILE A 30 0.97 -6.08 6.39
N ARG A 31 0.06 -5.16 6.09
CA ARG A 31 0.41 -3.80 5.66
C ARG A 31 0.76 -2.98 6.89
N ILE A 32 1.95 -2.39 6.88
CA ILE A 32 2.47 -1.56 7.95
C ILE A 32 2.27 -0.09 7.58
N GLN A 33 1.58 0.65 8.44
CA GLN A 33 1.47 2.10 8.37
C GLN A 33 1.86 2.73 9.72
N THR A 34 2.37 3.95 9.70
CA THR A 34 2.89 4.59 10.91
C THR A 34 2.80 6.10 10.82
N ALA A 35 2.59 6.76 11.96
CA ALA A 35 2.70 8.20 12.04
C ALA A 35 4.14 8.63 11.78
N VAL A 36 4.33 9.84 11.24
CA VAL A 36 5.65 10.42 11.05
C VAL A 36 5.84 11.51 12.11
N PRO A 37 6.93 11.45 12.91
CA PRO A 37 7.19 12.49 13.91
C PRO A 37 7.18 13.89 13.31
N GLY A 38 6.33 14.77 13.86
CA GLY A 38 6.14 16.14 13.38
C GLY A 38 5.01 16.31 12.35
N ILE A 39 4.39 15.23 11.87
CA ILE A 39 3.21 15.26 11.01
C ILE A 39 1.97 14.90 11.85
N LYS A 40 0.92 15.71 11.79
CA LYS A 40 -0.26 15.57 12.66
C LYS A 40 -1.25 14.49 12.21
N ALA A 41 -1.39 14.31 10.89
CA ALA A 41 -2.29 13.34 10.30
C ALA A 41 -1.58 12.69 9.11
N VAL A 42 -1.61 11.36 9.05
CA VAL A 42 -1.01 10.56 7.99
C VAL A 42 -1.99 9.46 7.60
N TYR A 43 -2.30 9.35 6.32
CA TYR A 43 -3.03 8.20 5.76
C TYR A 43 -2.62 6.84 6.37
N GLY A 44 -3.61 6.01 6.62
CA GLY A 44 -3.44 4.65 7.13
C GLY A 44 -3.15 4.54 8.63
N VAL A 45 -3.03 5.66 9.34
CA VAL A 45 -2.92 5.69 10.81
C VAL A 45 -4.27 6.06 11.39
N ALA A 46 -4.89 5.13 12.12
CA ALA A 46 -6.17 5.39 12.77
C ALA A 46 -5.99 6.48 13.87
N GLY A 47 -6.46 7.70 13.57
CA GLY A 47 -6.27 8.86 14.43
C GLY A 47 -7.23 8.98 15.63
N GLN A 48 -8.21 8.09 15.79
CA GLN A 48 -9.18 8.18 16.88
C GLN A 48 -9.66 6.81 17.37
N ALA A 49 -9.71 6.63 18.69
CA ALA A 49 -10.50 5.57 19.30
C ALA A 49 -11.97 5.77 18.91
N GLN A 50 -12.54 4.82 18.17
CA GLN A 50 -13.98 4.82 17.90
C GLN A 50 -14.75 4.40 19.16
N ALA A 51 -15.93 4.99 19.34
CA ALA A 51 -16.79 4.82 20.51
C ALA A 51 -17.35 3.40 20.72
N SER A 52 -17.12 2.46 19.80
CA SER A 52 -17.81 1.16 19.76
C SER A 52 -16.97 -0.04 20.22
N GLY A 53 -15.71 0.11 20.61
CA GLY A 53 -14.92 -1.01 21.16
C GLY A 53 -14.58 -2.14 20.16
N GLU A 54 -15.02 -2.04 18.91
CA GLU A 54 -14.55 -2.85 17.78
C GLU A 54 -13.54 -2.04 16.96
N ARG A 55 -12.37 -2.63 16.69
CA ARG A 55 -11.30 -2.01 15.91
C ARG A 55 -11.76 -1.92 14.45
N TYR A 56 -12.01 -0.70 13.97
CA TYR A 56 -12.32 -0.41 12.58
C TYR A 56 -11.04 0.14 11.92
N ASP A 57 -10.38 -0.67 11.10
CA ASP A 57 -8.94 -0.52 10.86
C ASP A 57 -8.53 0.74 10.08
N TYR A 58 -9.37 1.27 9.19
CA TYR A 58 -9.16 2.58 8.55
C TYR A 58 -10.40 3.00 7.74
N GLU A 59 -10.98 4.18 8.02
CA GLU A 59 -12.00 4.82 7.18
C GLU A 59 -11.51 6.22 6.77
N PRO A 60 -10.96 6.40 5.56
CA PRO A 60 -10.46 7.70 5.13
C PRO A 60 -11.59 8.71 4.93
N ALA A 61 -12.78 8.27 4.51
CA ALA A 61 -13.93 9.14 4.30
C ALA A 61 -14.64 9.44 5.63
N GLY A 62 -14.10 10.39 6.38
CA GLY A 62 -14.75 10.92 7.58
C GLY A 62 -16.16 11.43 7.29
N ARG A 63 -17.07 11.37 8.27
CA ARG A 63 -18.47 11.84 8.13
C ARG A 63 -18.63 13.37 8.08
N GLY A 64 -17.53 14.11 7.92
CA GLY A 64 -17.53 15.56 7.80
C GLY A 64 -18.08 16.03 6.46
N ALA A 65 -18.53 17.29 6.40
CA ALA A 65 -19.04 17.89 5.17
C ALA A 65 -17.93 18.24 4.15
N PHE A 66 -16.68 18.26 4.59
CA PHE A 66 -15.52 18.64 3.79
C PHE A 66 -14.40 17.60 3.95
N PRO A 67 -13.52 17.46 2.94
CA PRO A 67 -12.31 16.66 3.07
C PRO A 67 -11.46 17.11 4.27
N VAL A 68 -10.84 16.15 4.95
CA VAL A 68 -9.86 16.42 5.99
C VAL A 68 -8.57 16.90 5.33
N GLU A 69 -7.99 17.99 5.83
CA GLU A 69 -6.66 18.46 5.41
C GLU A 69 -5.59 17.73 6.22
N GLU A 70 -4.65 17.07 5.53
CA GLU A 70 -3.49 16.41 6.13
C GLU A 70 -2.21 17.21 5.89
N ASP A 71 -1.34 17.26 6.90
CA ASP A 71 0.02 17.76 6.75
C ASP A 71 0.91 16.69 6.07
N TRP A 72 1.93 17.10 5.30
CA TRP A 72 2.88 16.15 4.70
C TRP A 72 4.31 16.70 4.57
N ASP A 73 5.29 15.87 4.96
CA ASP A 73 6.72 16.12 4.74
C ASP A 73 7.41 14.84 4.24
N THR A 74 7.63 14.78 2.92
CA THR A 74 8.32 13.66 2.27
C THR A 74 9.72 13.43 2.84
N ARG A 75 10.47 14.47 3.25
CA ARG A 75 11.82 14.29 3.78
C ARG A 75 11.79 13.65 5.17
N ALA A 76 10.82 14.03 6.02
CA ALA A 76 10.63 13.40 7.32
C ALA A 76 10.25 11.92 7.16
N TYR A 77 9.28 11.63 6.29
CA TYR A 77 8.83 10.28 5.98
C TYR A 77 9.97 9.39 5.46
N LEU A 78 10.75 9.85 4.47
CA LEU A 78 11.88 9.11 3.92
C LEU A 78 13.00 8.80 4.93
N ARG A 79 13.14 9.60 6.01
CA ARG A 79 14.10 9.31 7.09
C ARG A 79 13.53 8.33 8.10
N HIS A 80 12.23 8.40 8.37
CA HIS A 80 11.59 7.66 9.45
C HIS A 80 11.23 6.23 9.04
N LEU A 81 10.63 6.04 7.87
CA LEU A 81 10.02 4.78 7.50
C LEU A 81 11.00 3.57 7.49
N PRO A 82 12.25 3.68 6.99
CA PRO A 82 13.20 2.57 7.08
C PRO A 82 13.49 2.13 8.53
N THR A 83 13.52 3.06 9.49
CA THR A 83 13.74 2.73 10.91
C THR A 83 12.56 1.96 11.51
N VAL A 84 11.35 2.16 10.98
CA VAL A 84 10.15 1.44 11.40
C VAL A 84 10.19 0.01 10.88
N PHE A 85 10.52 -0.19 9.60
CA PHE A 85 10.65 -1.54 9.05
C PHE A 85 11.81 -2.33 9.65
N GLU A 86 12.92 -1.68 9.99
CA GLU A 86 13.99 -2.29 10.80
C GLU A 86 13.45 -2.81 12.13
N ALA A 87 12.72 -1.96 12.87
CA ALA A 87 12.16 -2.32 14.16
C ALA A 87 11.12 -3.46 14.05
N VAL A 88 10.23 -3.42 13.04
CA VAL A 88 9.25 -4.48 12.78
C VAL A 88 9.95 -5.80 12.43
N ARG A 89 11.01 -5.78 11.61
CA ARG A 89 11.78 -6.99 11.29
C ARG A 89 12.53 -7.56 12.48
N ASN A 90 13.08 -6.70 13.34
CA ASN A 90 13.75 -7.13 14.56
C ASN A 90 12.78 -7.78 15.57
N GLU A 91 11.56 -7.28 15.67
CA GLU A 91 10.55 -7.80 16.60
C GLU A 91 9.87 -9.08 16.07
N PHE A 92 9.46 -9.11 14.81
CA PHE A 92 8.60 -10.17 14.26
C PHE A 92 9.30 -11.14 13.30
N GLY A 93 10.57 -10.90 13.00
CA GLY A 93 11.38 -11.74 12.13
C GLY A 93 11.11 -11.57 10.62
N PRO A 94 11.77 -12.39 9.79
CA PRO A 94 11.76 -12.23 8.33
C PRO A 94 10.55 -12.88 7.64
N GLU A 95 9.89 -13.84 8.29
CA GLU A 95 8.93 -14.74 7.63
C GLU A 95 7.58 -14.10 7.25
N ILE A 96 7.20 -13.02 7.93
CA ILE A 96 5.92 -12.33 7.65
C ILE A 96 6.10 -11.49 6.38
N PRO A 97 5.28 -11.67 5.33
CA PRO A 97 5.31 -10.74 4.21
C PRO A 97 4.70 -9.41 4.62
N LEU A 98 5.55 -8.39 4.62
CA LEU A 98 5.21 -7.03 5.01
C LEU A 98 4.92 -6.19 3.77
N LEU A 99 3.86 -5.39 3.83
CA LEU A 99 3.44 -4.50 2.77
C LEU A 99 3.57 -3.07 3.27
N HIS A 100 3.84 -2.14 2.37
CA HIS A 100 3.75 -0.72 2.66
C HIS A 100 3.04 0.00 1.53
N ASP A 101 2.29 1.04 1.85
CA ASP A 101 1.58 1.88 0.89
C ASP A 101 2.04 3.34 1.05
N GLY A 102 2.70 3.82 -0.01
CA GLY A 102 3.27 5.16 -0.11
C GLY A 102 2.28 6.24 -0.54
N HIS A 103 1.07 5.85 -0.95
CA HIS A 103 -0.09 6.71 -1.14
C HIS A 103 0.18 7.99 -1.96
N HIS A 104 0.86 7.81 -3.09
CA HIS A 104 1.15 8.80 -4.13
C HIS A 104 2.00 10.01 -3.73
N ARG A 105 2.68 9.95 -2.59
CA ARG A 105 3.32 11.14 -1.96
C ARG A 105 4.75 11.45 -2.38
N MET A 106 5.35 10.60 -3.21
CA MET A 106 6.74 10.75 -3.62
C MET A 106 6.84 11.02 -5.11
N THR A 107 7.83 11.81 -5.49
CA THR A 107 8.31 11.82 -6.88
C THR A 107 9.00 10.49 -7.21
N PRO A 108 9.17 10.14 -8.49
CA PRO A 108 9.85 8.91 -8.88
C PRO A 108 11.22 8.69 -8.25
N ILE A 109 12.06 9.72 -8.14
CA ILE A 109 13.41 9.58 -7.55
C ILE A 109 13.36 9.40 -6.03
N GLN A 110 12.35 9.98 -5.37
CA GLN A 110 12.11 9.78 -3.94
C GLN A 110 11.58 8.38 -3.67
N ALA A 111 10.66 7.88 -4.49
CA ALA A 111 10.17 6.51 -4.44
C ALA A 111 11.30 5.49 -4.70
N ALA A 112 12.15 5.74 -5.70
CA ALA A 112 13.37 4.94 -5.95
C ALA A 112 14.28 4.88 -4.71
N LYS A 113 14.53 6.05 -4.10
CA LYS A 113 15.34 6.15 -2.88
C LYS A 113 14.71 5.36 -1.72
N LEU A 114 13.39 5.45 -1.54
CA LEU A 114 12.70 4.70 -0.50
C LEU A 114 12.76 3.20 -0.76
N GLY A 115 12.41 2.77 -1.97
CA GLY A 115 12.44 1.35 -2.35
C GLY A 115 13.79 0.73 -2.03
N LYS A 116 14.89 1.40 -2.42
CA LYS A 116 16.25 0.95 -2.12
C LYS A 116 16.55 0.90 -0.62
N ALA A 117 16.07 1.87 0.15
CA ALA A 117 16.25 1.89 1.61
C ALA A 117 15.43 0.79 2.32
N LEU A 118 14.41 0.22 1.66
CA LEU A 118 13.56 -0.83 2.20
C LEU A 118 13.96 -2.25 1.74
N GLU A 119 14.89 -2.38 0.80
CA GLU A 119 15.40 -3.69 0.31
C GLU A 119 15.84 -4.64 1.45
N PRO A 120 16.56 -4.19 2.51
CA PRO A 120 16.97 -5.09 3.59
C PRO A 120 15.82 -5.74 4.36
N TYR A 121 14.59 -5.22 4.22
CA TYR A 121 13.41 -5.67 4.95
C TYR A 121 12.50 -6.56 4.11
N ASP A 122 12.88 -6.92 2.88
CA ASP A 122 12.19 -7.89 2.02
C ASP A 122 10.66 -7.69 2.02
N LEU A 123 10.22 -6.53 1.54
CA LEU A 123 8.79 -6.22 1.46
C LEU A 123 8.13 -7.09 0.39
N PHE A 124 6.89 -7.50 0.67
CA PHE A 124 6.04 -8.14 -0.33
C PHE A 124 5.65 -7.16 -1.44
N TRP A 125 5.38 -5.89 -1.09
CA TRP A 125 5.38 -4.76 -2.02
C TRP A 125 5.55 -3.41 -1.33
N LEU A 126 5.97 -2.43 -2.12
CA LEU A 126 5.76 -1.00 -1.94
C LEU A 126 4.67 -0.54 -2.92
N GLU A 127 3.54 -0.12 -2.38
CA GLU A 127 2.33 0.27 -3.10
C GLU A 127 2.30 1.78 -3.36
N ASP A 128 1.75 2.16 -4.51
CA ASP A 128 1.36 3.51 -4.91
C ASP A 128 2.42 4.58 -4.60
N CYS A 129 3.70 4.25 -4.80
CA CYS A 129 4.81 5.07 -4.35
C CYS A 129 4.90 6.45 -5.03
N THR A 130 4.35 6.62 -6.23
CA THR A 130 4.33 7.89 -6.98
C THR A 130 3.04 7.96 -7.80
N PRO A 131 2.55 9.16 -8.15
CA PRO A 131 1.49 9.30 -9.16
C PRO A 131 1.91 8.63 -10.48
N ALA A 132 0.93 8.11 -11.22
CA ALA A 132 1.18 7.17 -12.32
C ALA A 132 0.36 7.45 -13.59
N GLU A 133 -0.31 8.58 -13.68
CA GLU A 133 -0.92 9.08 -14.91
C GLU A 133 0.15 9.19 -16.01
N ASN A 134 1.33 9.68 -15.65
CA ASN A 134 2.54 9.45 -16.42
C ASN A 134 3.18 8.10 -16.01
N GLN A 135 2.77 7.04 -16.69
CA GLN A 135 3.25 5.67 -16.42
C GLN A 135 4.78 5.53 -16.54
N GLU A 136 5.43 6.37 -17.36
CA GLU A 136 6.89 6.34 -17.51
C GLU A 136 7.64 6.75 -16.23
N GLY A 137 6.96 7.45 -15.31
CA GLY A 137 7.50 7.83 -14.01
C GLY A 137 8.04 6.63 -13.22
N LEU A 138 7.41 5.46 -13.34
CA LEU A 138 7.87 4.25 -12.63
C LEU A 138 9.17 3.66 -13.18
N ARG A 139 9.64 4.04 -14.38
CA ARG A 139 10.94 3.57 -14.92
C ARG A 139 12.08 3.88 -13.95
N LEU A 140 12.09 5.08 -13.38
CA LEU A 140 13.15 5.51 -12.47
C LEU A 140 13.10 4.72 -11.15
N VAL A 141 11.90 4.40 -10.66
CA VAL A 141 11.75 3.55 -9.47
C VAL A 141 12.30 2.16 -9.75
N ARG A 142 11.80 1.52 -10.82
CA ARG A 142 12.18 0.14 -11.18
C ARG A 142 13.67 -0.03 -11.50
N GLN A 143 14.33 0.99 -12.04
CA GLN A 143 15.77 0.95 -12.32
C GLN A 143 16.67 0.95 -11.08
N HIS A 144 16.14 1.36 -9.92
CA HIS A 144 16.95 1.70 -8.75
C HIS A 144 16.63 0.89 -7.49
N THR A 145 15.58 0.06 -7.52
CA THR A 145 15.19 -0.79 -6.39
C THR A 145 14.75 -2.18 -6.85
N THR A 146 15.08 -3.20 -6.07
CA THR A 146 14.51 -4.55 -6.23
C THR A 146 13.30 -4.81 -5.33
N THR A 147 12.94 -3.87 -4.45
CA THR A 147 11.68 -3.93 -3.68
C THR A 147 10.50 -4.06 -4.66
N PRO A 148 9.62 -5.08 -4.50
CA PRO A 148 8.48 -5.26 -5.39
C PRO A 148 7.52 -4.06 -5.36
N LEU A 149 6.90 -3.76 -6.49
CA LEU A 149 6.03 -2.59 -6.68
C LEU A 149 4.60 -3.03 -6.97
N ALA A 150 3.63 -2.40 -6.30
CA ALA A 150 2.21 -2.58 -6.56
C ALA A 150 1.59 -1.24 -6.94
N ILE A 151 0.66 -1.22 -7.90
CA ILE A 151 -0.07 0.02 -8.20
C ILE A 151 -1.46 -0.21 -8.78
N GLY A 152 -2.33 0.79 -8.60
CA GLY A 152 -3.47 1.04 -9.48
C GLY A 152 -4.84 0.82 -8.87
N GLU A 153 -5.00 1.13 -7.58
CA GLU A 153 -6.30 1.17 -6.91
C GLU A 153 -7.28 2.19 -7.53
N ILE A 154 -6.72 3.28 -8.08
CA ILE A 154 -7.46 4.38 -8.73
C ILE A 154 -7.66 4.18 -10.25
N PHE A 155 -7.09 3.12 -10.83
CA PHE A 155 -7.15 2.88 -12.27
C PHE A 155 -8.51 2.29 -12.67
N ASN A 156 -8.94 2.59 -13.89
CA ASN A 156 -10.28 2.23 -14.37
C ASN A 156 -10.28 1.54 -15.73
N THR A 157 -9.17 1.56 -16.48
CA THR A 157 -9.05 0.84 -17.75
C THR A 157 -7.69 0.21 -17.98
N VAL A 158 -7.62 -0.70 -18.95
CA VAL A 158 -6.35 -1.32 -19.39
C VAL A 158 -5.31 -0.29 -19.85
N TRP A 159 -5.76 0.88 -20.31
CA TRP A 159 -4.89 1.96 -20.80
C TRP A 159 -4.00 2.51 -19.69
N ASP A 160 -4.47 2.48 -18.45
CA ASP A 160 -3.73 2.92 -17.26
C ASP A 160 -2.56 1.96 -16.91
N TYR A 161 -2.58 0.73 -17.44
CA TYR A 161 -1.57 -0.30 -17.17
C TYR A 161 -0.65 -0.62 -18.35
N GLN A 162 -0.92 -0.11 -19.56
CA GLN A 162 -0.24 -0.59 -20.77
C GLN A 162 1.28 -0.49 -20.70
N THR A 163 1.82 0.67 -20.34
CA THR A 163 3.26 0.89 -20.22
C THR A 163 3.80 0.17 -18.99
N LEU A 164 3.09 0.26 -17.86
CA LEU A 164 3.49 -0.38 -16.61
C LEU A 164 3.71 -1.89 -16.76
N ILE A 165 2.81 -2.58 -17.49
CA ILE A 165 2.91 -4.02 -17.73
C ILE A 165 3.95 -4.35 -18.80
N LYS A 166 3.90 -3.70 -19.98
CA LYS A 166 4.83 -4.01 -21.10
C LYS A 166 6.30 -3.84 -20.72
N GLU A 167 6.58 -2.88 -19.86
CA GLU A 167 7.93 -2.56 -19.40
C GLU A 167 8.27 -3.21 -18.05
N GLN A 168 7.39 -4.07 -17.51
CA GLN A 168 7.58 -4.78 -16.25
C GLN A 168 7.88 -3.83 -15.07
N LEU A 169 7.23 -2.66 -15.03
CA LEU A 169 7.47 -1.63 -14.02
C LEU A 169 6.80 -1.92 -12.67
N ILE A 170 5.91 -2.91 -12.62
CA ILE A 170 5.19 -3.34 -11.42
C ILE A 170 5.19 -4.86 -11.30
N ASP A 171 4.91 -5.36 -10.10
CA ASP A 171 4.81 -6.78 -9.78
C ASP A 171 3.37 -7.20 -9.44
N TYR A 172 2.54 -6.23 -9.02
CA TYR A 172 1.14 -6.46 -8.66
C TYR A 172 0.19 -5.42 -9.26
N VAL A 173 -0.87 -5.90 -9.91
CA VAL A 173 -2.02 -5.10 -10.37
C VAL A 173 -3.02 -4.95 -9.22
N ARG A 174 -3.35 -3.71 -8.84
CA ARG A 174 -4.25 -3.43 -7.72
C ARG A 174 -5.67 -3.02 -8.08
N ALA A 175 -6.01 -3.00 -9.37
CA ALA A 175 -7.36 -2.69 -9.83
C ALA A 175 -8.43 -3.53 -9.11
N ALA A 176 -9.59 -2.91 -8.86
CA ALA A 176 -10.76 -3.59 -8.31
C ALA A 176 -11.87 -3.73 -9.37
N SER A 177 -12.68 -4.77 -9.25
CA SER A 177 -13.78 -5.05 -10.20
C SER A 177 -14.74 -3.86 -10.33
N THR A 178 -15.07 -3.21 -9.22
CA THR A 178 -15.96 -2.05 -9.14
C THR A 178 -15.45 -0.84 -9.93
N HIS A 179 -14.15 -0.55 -9.85
CA HIS A 179 -13.54 0.62 -10.50
C HIS A 179 -13.09 0.33 -11.93
N PHE A 180 -12.77 -0.92 -12.25
CA PHE A 180 -12.14 -1.34 -13.50
C PHE A 180 -13.14 -1.90 -14.53
N GLY A 181 -14.41 -1.49 -14.45
CA GLY A 181 -15.44 -1.88 -15.42
C GLY A 181 -15.94 -3.33 -15.31
N GLY A 182 -15.78 -3.97 -14.15
CA GLY A 182 -16.33 -5.29 -13.84
C GLY A 182 -15.37 -6.46 -14.09
N ILE A 183 -15.91 -7.68 -14.02
CA ILE A 183 -15.13 -8.93 -14.14
C ILE A 183 -14.48 -9.06 -15.52
N SER A 184 -15.18 -8.69 -16.59
CA SER A 184 -14.70 -8.89 -17.97
C SER A 184 -13.45 -8.06 -18.29
N PRO A 185 -13.39 -6.74 -18.02
CA PRO A 185 -12.16 -5.99 -18.24
C PRO A 185 -11.05 -6.32 -17.23
N LEU A 186 -11.40 -6.57 -15.96
CA LEU A 186 -10.42 -6.98 -14.94
C LEU A 186 -9.73 -8.31 -15.33
N LYS A 187 -10.48 -9.29 -15.83
CA LYS A 187 -9.90 -10.53 -16.35
C LYS A 187 -8.93 -10.26 -17.52
N LYS A 188 -9.30 -9.39 -18.47
CA LYS A 188 -8.45 -9.07 -19.62
C LYS A 188 -7.12 -8.44 -19.21
N VAL A 189 -7.13 -7.49 -18.27
CA VAL A 189 -5.87 -6.90 -17.78
C VAL A 189 -5.03 -7.92 -17.02
N MET A 190 -5.64 -8.83 -16.25
CA MET A 190 -4.91 -9.89 -15.56
C MET A 190 -4.31 -10.92 -16.52
N ASP A 191 -5.03 -11.31 -17.58
CA ASP A 191 -4.49 -12.20 -18.63
C ASP A 191 -3.29 -11.54 -19.34
N PHE A 192 -3.34 -10.21 -19.53
CA PHE A 192 -2.24 -9.43 -20.09
C PHE A 192 -1.04 -9.34 -19.13
N ALA A 193 -1.29 -9.01 -17.85
CA ALA A 193 -0.28 -8.97 -16.79
C ALA A 193 0.43 -10.31 -16.61
N ALA A 194 -0.29 -11.43 -16.72
CA ALA A 194 0.24 -12.77 -16.57
C ALA A 194 1.34 -13.11 -17.60
N GLN A 195 1.30 -12.51 -18.81
CA GLN A 195 2.37 -12.68 -19.82
C GLN A 195 3.73 -12.15 -19.35
N TYR A 196 3.72 -11.25 -18.36
CA TYR A 196 4.90 -10.60 -17.78
C TYR A 196 5.15 -11.07 -16.33
N GLN A 197 4.51 -12.17 -15.90
CA GLN A 197 4.61 -12.72 -14.54
C GLN A 197 4.12 -11.77 -13.42
N ILE A 198 3.33 -10.76 -13.78
CA ILE A 198 2.72 -9.80 -12.86
C ILE A 198 1.47 -10.42 -12.24
N LYS A 199 1.33 -10.32 -10.91
CA LYS A 199 0.27 -10.98 -10.13
C LYS A 199 -0.89 -10.04 -9.83
N SER A 200 -2.01 -10.60 -9.38
CA SER A 200 -3.09 -9.81 -8.81
C SER A 200 -2.74 -9.43 -7.37
N GLY A 201 -3.15 -8.22 -7.00
CA GLY A 201 -3.20 -7.73 -5.64
C GLY A 201 -4.37 -6.78 -5.51
N PHE A 202 -5.59 -7.25 -5.82
CA PHE A 202 -6.77 -6.39 -5.92
C PHE A 202 -7.00 -5.52 -4.68
N HIS A 203 -7.34 -4.25 -4.91
CA HIS A 203 -7.74 -3.32 -3.87
C HIS A 203 -9.05 -3.77 -3.22
N GLY A 204 -9.10 -3.73 -1.90
CA GLY A 204 -10.24 -4.16 -1.09
C GLY A 204 -10.39 -3.28 0.16
N PRO A 205 -10.73 -2.00 -0.01
CA PRO A 205 -11.03 -1.09 1.08
C PRO A 205 -12.49 -1.22 1.54
N THR A 206 -12.89 -0.43 2.52
CA THR A 206 -14.27 -0.39 3.05
C THR A 206 -15.27 0.23 2.08
N ASP A 207 -14.83 1.08 1.15
CA ASP A 207 -15.69 1.69 0.12
C ASP A 207 -16.01 0.74 -1.06
N ILE A 208 -15.37 -0.43 -1.12
CA ILE A 208 -15.82 -1.52 -1.99
C ILE A 208 -16.82 -2.37 -1.23
N SER A 209 -18.08 -2.33 -1.68
CA SER A 209 -19.16 -3.11 -1.06
C SER A 209 -18.88 -4.63 -1.07
N PRO A 210 -19.57 -5.42 -0.23
CA PRO A 210 -19.49 -6.88 -0.28
C PRO A 210 -19.77 -7.50 -1.65
N VAL A 211 -20.55 -6.82 -2.51
CA VAL A 211 -20.79 -7.25 -3.90
C VAL A 211 -19.56 -7.04 -4.78
N GLY A 212 -18.79 -5.98 -4.56
CA GLY A 212 -17.54 -5.74 -5.28
C GLY A 212 -16.42 -6.69 -4.88
N PHE A 213 -16.46 -7.20 -3.65
CA PHE A 213 -15.55 -8.21 -3.11
C PHE A 213 -15.85 -9.65 -3.59
N ALA A 214 -17.11 -9.96 -3.90
CA ALA A 214 -17.57 -11.30 -4.30
C ALA A 214 -17.14 -11.68 -5.72
#